data_AF-A0A2V7EQB4-F1
#
_entry.id   AF-A0A2V7EQB4-F1
#
_cell.length_a   1.000
_cell.length_b   1.000
_cell.length_c   1.000
_cell.angle_alpha   90.00
_cell.angle_beta   90.00
_cell.angle_gamma   90.00
#
_symmetry.space_group_name_H-M   'P 1'
#
loop_
_entity.id
_entity.type
_entity.pdbx_description
1 polymer ?
#
loop_
_entity_poly.entity_id
_entity_poly.type
_entity_poly.pdbx_seq_one_letter_code
_entity_poly.pdbx_strand_id
1 'polypeptide(L)'
;MPKGTSKSTAIIQRLLEERRQYEAWIARLNDSADASPGHVRARVRSDYEARLAAVTEELKAHAESARQAIEEKRHLRGELQKKEALAAEKLTETELRHSVGEYDEGQWEQVHKDVLAELISVREDLQAVEADIHKLQELDALVGNKPLVRSTPPPKPQPHARPTPQKVGHEDELAFIKSVTEDDDAAPSARRASGAQFQPVVPADMPRAQPPSAPRAANPSPAPVLPEASDSAGDEQADKTLKCKECGTMNRPTEWYCQQCGAELAAF
;
A
#
# COMPACT_ATOMS: atom_id res chain seq x y z
N MET A 1 12.30 -6.10 -8.30
CA MET A 1 12.80 -6.89 -7.16
C MET A 1 11.70 -6.97 -6.12
N PRO A 2 11.19 -8.17 -5.78
CA PRO A 2 10.25 -8.30 -4.66
C PRO A 2 11.01 -7.94 -3.38
N LYS A 3 10.61 -6.84 -2.72
CA LYS A 3 11.16 -6.46 -1.42
C LYS A 3 10.85 -7.61 -0.47
N GLY A 4 11.90 -8.31 0.00
CA GLY A 4 11.74 -9.34 1.03
C GLY A 4 10.96 -8.77 2.20
N THR A 5 10.01 -9.53 2.73
CA THR A 5 9.22 -9.15 3.92
C THR A 5 10.17 -8.71 5.03
N SER A 6 9.93 -7.54 5.62
CA SER A 6 10.82 -7.03 6.68
C SER A 6 10.88 -8.02 7.84
N LYS A 7 12.01 -8.04 8.57
CA LYS A 7 12.16 -8.90 9.76
C LYS A 7 11.00 -8.72 10.77
N SER A 8 10.53 -7.48 10.94
CA SER A 8 9.37 -7.16 11.78
C SER A 8 8.08 -7.78 11.24
N THR A 9 7.87 -7.73 9.91
CA THR A 9 6.72 -8.39 9.25
C THR A 9 6.70 -9.89 9.54
N ALA A 10 7.85 -10.56 9.42
CA ALA A 10 7.96 -12.00 9.65
C ALA A 10 7.67 -12.38 11.12
N ILE A 11 8.15 -11.57 12.08
CA ILE A 11 7.86 -11.76 13.51
C ILE A 11 6.36 -11.60 13.78
N ILE A 12 5.74 -10.53 13.27
CA ILE A 12 4.30 -10.28 13.43
C ILE A 12 3.49 -11.44 12.84
N GLN A 13 3.82 -11.92 11.64
CA GLN A 13 3.15 -13.06 11.01
C GLN A 13 3.24 -14.33 11.85
N ARG A 14 4.43 -14.61 12.41
CA ARG A 14 4.62 -15.75 13.32
C ARG A 14 3.74 -15.62 14.57
N LEU A 15 3.73 -14.45 15.22
CA LEU A 15 2.90 -14.20 16.41
C LEU A 15 1.40 -14.31 16.09
N LEU A 16 0.96 -13.84 14.93
CA LEU A 16 -0.43 -14.00 14.47
C LEU A 16 -0.80 -15.47 14.28
N GLU A 17 0.11 -16.29 13.77
CA GLU A 17 -0.10 -17.72 13.61
C GLU A 17 -0.12 -18.44 14.98
N GLU A 18 0.81 -18.12 15.89
CA GLU A 18 0.81 -18.65 17.26
C GLU A 18 -0.49 -18.29 17.99
N ARG A 19 -0.98 -17.06 17.84
CA ARG A 19 -2.28 -16.62 18.38
C ARG A 19 -3.42 -17.51 17.89
N ARG A 20 -3.51 -17.73 16.56
CA ARG A 20 -4.55 -18.59 15.96
C ARG A 20 -4.47 -20.02 16.45
N GLN A 21 -3.26 -20.55 16.65
CA GLN A 21 -3.06 -21.90 17.16
C GLN A 21 -3.55 -22.05 18.59
N TYR A 22 -3.21 -21.12 19.49
CA TYR A 22 -3.70 -21.14 20.86
C TYR A 22 -5.23 -20.99 20.93
N GLU A 23 -5.81 -20.06 20.16
CA GLU A 23 -7.27 -19.91 20.06
C GLU A 23 -7.94 -21.21 19.58
N ALA A 24 -7.39 -21.88 18.57
CA ALA A 24 -7.90 -23.15 18.07
C ALA A 24 -7.77 -24.29 19.08
N TRP A 25 -6.67 -24.38 19.83
CA TRP A 25 -6.50 -25.38 20.88
C TRP A 25 -7.47 -25.16 22.04
N ILE A 26 -7.70 -23.91 22.45
CA ILE A 26 -8.69 -23.58 23.48
C ILE A 26 -10.10 -23.95 23.00
N ALA A 27 -10.45 -23.63 21.75
CA ALA A 27 -11.76 -24.00 21.17
C ALA A 27 -11.96 -25.52 21.18
N ARG A 28 -10.98 -26.29 20.67
CA ARG A 28 -11.05 -27.77 20.70
C ARG A 28 -11.14 -28.32 22.12
N LEU A 29 -10.43 -27.72 23.08
CA LEU A 29 -10.49 -28.13 24.48
C LEU A 29 -11.87 -27.86 25.10
N ASN A 30 -12.55 -26.79 24.67
CA ASN A 30 -13.91 -26.47 25.10
C ASN A 30 -14.96 -27.40 24.48
N ASP A 31 -14.77 -27.79 23.22
CA ASP A 31 -15.69 -28.68 22.49
C ASP A 31 -15.50 -30.16 22.83
N SER A 32 -14.31 -30.54 23.33
CA SER A 32 -14.03 -31.93 23.71
C SER A 32 -14.90 -32.39 24.89
N ALA A 33 -15.69 -33.44 24.67
CA ALA A 33 -16.48 -34.12 25.71
C ALA A 33 -15.57 -34.78 26.77
N ASP A 34 -16.13 -35.01 27.96
CA ASP A 34 -15.49 -35.36 29.26
C ASP A 34 -14.63 -36.66 29.31
N ALA A 35 -13.65 -36.80 28.43
CA ALA A 35 -12.66 -37.88 28.50
C ALA A 35 -11.61 -37.64 29.60
N SER A 36 -11.42 -36.38 30.02
CA SER A 36 -10.38 -35.95 30.96
C SER A 36 -10.97 -35.26 32.20
N PRO A 37 -10.41 -35.48 33.41
CA PRO A 37 -10.87 -34.82 34.63
C PRO A 37 -10.90 -33.29 34.49
N GLY A 38 -11.97 -32.66 34.97
CA GLY A 38 -12.20 -31.22 34.82
C GLY A 38 -11.03 -30.34 35.30
N HIS A 39 -10.37 -30.70 36.40
CA HIS A 39 -9.24 -29.96 36.94
C HIS A 39 -7.97 -30.02 36.05
N VAL A 40 -7.78 -31.11 35.29
CA VAL A 40 -6.67 -31.22 34.32
C VAL A 40 -6.97 -30.33 33.12
N ARG A 41 -8.20 -30.37 32.60
CA ARG A 41 -8.64 -29.49 31.49
C ARG A 41 -8.52 -28.01 31.87
N ALA A 42 -8.93 -27.64 33.09
CA ALA A 42 -8.82 -26.27 33.59
C ALA A 42 -7.36 -25.79 33.63
N ARG A 43 -6.41 -26.64 34.08
CA ARG A 43 -4.98 -26.29 34.07
C ARG A 43 -4.43 -26.08 32.66
N VAL A 44 -4.73 -27.00 31.74
CA VAL A 44 -4.27 -26.89 30.35
C VAL A 44 -4.88 -25.67 29.66
N ARG A 45 -6.17 -25.39 29.90
CA ARG A 45 -6.83 -24.17 29.41
C ARG A 45 -6.12 -22.93 29.92
N SER A 46 -5.87 -22.86 31.23
CA SER A 46 -5.18 -21.72 31.84
C SER A 46 -3.77 -21.50 31.29
N ASP A 47 -3.03 -22.56 30.96
CA ASP A 47 -1.71 -22.43 30.30
C ASP A 47 -1.84 -21.87 28.88
N TYR A 48 -2.78 -22.37 28.07
CA TYR A 48 -3.01 -21.80 26.72
C TYR A 48 -3.53 -20.36 26.76
N GLU A 49 -4.40 -20.02 27.71
CA GLU A 49 -4.87 -18.66 27.92
C GLU A 49 -3.73 -17.72 28.33
N ALA A 50 -2.83 -18.16 29.21
CA ALA A 50 -1.66 -17.39 29.61
C ALA A 50 -0.70 -17.15 28.41
N ARG A 51 -0.45 -18.16 27.58
CA ARG A 51 0.38 -18.02 26.37
C ARG A 51 -0.28 -17.14 25.32
N LEU A 52 -1.59 -17.28 25.13
CA LEU A 52 -2.36 -16.42 24.24
C LEU A 52 -2.31 -14.96 24.68
N ALA A 53 -2.43 -14.70 25.99
CA ALA A 53 -2.29 -13.37 26.55
C ALA A 53 -0.89 -12.79 26.28
N ALA A 54 0.17 -13.57 26.50
CA ALA A 54 1.54 -13.15 26.23
C ALA A 54 1.75 -12.77 24.74
N VAL A 55 1.35 -13.62 23.80
CA VAL A 55 1.44 -13.35 22.36
C VAL A 55 0.61 -12.11 21.97
N THR A 56 -0.56 -11.93 22.59
CA THR A 56 -1.42 -10.76 22.34
C THR A 56 -0.76 -9.46 22.82
N GLU A 57 -0.08 -9.47 23.97
CA GLU A 57 0.68 -8.32 24.46
C GLU A 57 1.90 -8.01 23.58
N GLU A 58 2.62 -9.02 23.09
CA GLU A 58 3.72 -8.80 22.14
C GLU A 58 3.24 -8.18 20.83
N LEU A 59 2.12 -8.64 20.29
CA LEU A 59 1.47 -8.04 19.13
C LEU A 59 1.09 -6.57 19.38
N LYS A 60 0.50 -6.25 20.54
CA LYS A 60 0.17 -4.87 20.91
C LYS A 60 1.41 -3.99 20.99
N ALA A 61 2.50 -4.48 21.59
CA ALA A 61 3.76 -3.74 21.67
C ALA A 61 4.33 -3.43 20.27
N HIS A 62 4.25 -4.38 19.33
CA HIS A 62 4.63 -4.13 17.94
C HIS A 62 3.75 -3.08 17.25
N ALA A 63 2.43 -3.12 17.46
CA ALA A 63 1.51 -2.11 16.92
C ALA A 63 1.75 -0.72 17.55
N GLU A 64 2.02 -0.63 18.84
CA GLU A 64 2.39 0.63 19.50
C GLU A 64 3.68 1.21 18.95
N SER A 65 4.71 0.38 18.79
CA SER A 65 5.97 0.79 18.18
C SER A 65 5.78 1.28 16.73
N ALA A 66 4.95 0.59 15.93
CA ALA A 66 4.63 1.03 14.58
C ALA A 66 3.89 2.38 14.57
N ARG A 67 2.92 2.58 15.48
CA ARG A 67 2.17 3.84 15.59
C ARG A 67 3.04 5.02 16.03
N GLN A 68 3.98 4.80 16.95
CA GLN A 68 4.97 5.82 17.34
C GLN A 68 5.86 6.21 16.16
N ALA A 69 6.39 5.22 15.43
CA ALA A 69 7.20 5.49 14.23
C ALA A 69 6.42 6.21 13.13
N ILE A 70 5.13 5.90 12.94
CA ILE A 70 4.26 6.63 12.01
C ILE A 70 4.17 8.11 12.40
N GLU A 71 3.99 8.40 13.68
CA GLU A 71 3.83 9.79 14.15
C GLU A 71 5.13 10.60 13.97
N GLU A 72 6.27 10.01 14.32
CA GLU A 72 7.59 10.61 14.06
C GLU A 72 7.80 10.91 12.56
N LYS A 73 7.45 9.97 11.69
CA LYS A 73 7.56 10.14 10.23
C LYS A 73 6.58 11.18 9.69
N ARG A 74 5.37 11.29 10.26
CA ARG A 74 4.41 12.34 9.90
C ARG A 74 4.91 13.73 10.27
N HIS A 75 5.53 13.86 11.44
CA HIS A 75 6.19 15.11 11.83
C HIS A 75 7.29 15.47 10.82
N LEU A 76 8.17 14.52 10.50
CA LEU A 76 9.23 14.72 9.50
C LEU A 76 8.67 15.11 8.13
N ARG A 77 7.60 14.44 7.67
CA ARG A 77 6.91 14.81 6.42
C ARG A 77 6.42 16.25 6.46
N GLY A 78 5.84 16.69 7.57
CA GLY A 78 5.39 18.07 7.75
C GLY A 78 6.55 19.08 7.64
N GLU A 79 7.71 18.76 8.22
CA GLU A 79 8.92 19.59 8.10
C GLU A 79 9.46 19.62 6.67
N LEU A 80 9.45 18.49 5.97
CA LEU A 80 9.85 18.42 4.56
C LEU A 80 8.87 19.17 3.65
N GLN A 81 7.56 19.14 3.91
CA GLN A 81 6.57 19.91 3.15
C GLN A 81 6.79 21.41 3.30
N LYS A 82 7.16 21.89 4.49
CA LYS A 82 7.56 23.29 4.69
C LYS A 82 8.82 23.64 3.89
N LYS A 83 9.82 22.76 3.89
CA LYS A 83 11.04 22.94 3.08
C LYS A 83 10.73 22.95 1.59
N GLU A 84 9.82 22.09 1.13
CA GLU A 84 9.39 22.06 -0.28
C GLU A 84 8.75 23.39 -0.67
N ALA A 85 7.86 23.93 0.17
CA ALA A 85 7.24 25.22 -0.06
C ALA A 85 8.28 26.34 -0.13
N LEU A 86 9.24 26.39 0.81
CA LEU A 86 10.33 27.37 0.79
C LEU A 86 11.24 27.24 -0.43
N ALA A 87 11.57 26.01 -0.85
CA ALA A 87 12.37 25.78 -2.05
C ALA A 87 11.62 26.18 -3.33
N ALA A 88 10.30 25.94 -3.38
CA ALA A 88 9.45 26.39 -4.48
C ALA A 88 9.32 27.91 -4.53
N GLU A 89 9.14 28.58 -3.39
CA GLU A 89 9.16 30.04 -3.29
C GLU A 89 10.50 30.60 -3.76
N LYS A 90 11.61 30.03 -3.30
CA LYS A 90 12.97 30.40 -3.72
C LYS A 90 13.15 30.24 -5.23
N LEU A 91 12.59 29.20 -5.84
CA LEU A 91 12.62 29.02 -7.30
C LEU A 91 11.88 30.16 -8.01
N THR A 92 10.66 30.47 -7.56
CA THR A 92 9.90 31.59 -8.15
C THR A 92 10.57 32.94 -7.95
N GLU A 93 11.25 33.13 -6.82
CA GLU A 93 12.01 34.34 -6.53
C GLU A 93 13.24 34.45 -7.45
N THR A 94 14.01 33.37 -7.64
CA THR A 94 15.19 33.40 -8.52
C THR A 94 14.80 33.61 -9.97
N GLU A 95 13.71 33.00 -10.43
CA GLU A 95 13.10 33.25 -11.75
C GLU A 95 12.74 34.73 -11.93
N LEU A 96 12.11 35.34 -10.92
CA LEU A 96 11.75 36.76 -10.95
C LEU A 96 13.00 37.65 -11.01
N ARG A 97 14.01 37.40 -10.18
CA ARG A 97 15.26 38.17 -10.17
C ARG A 97 16.01 38.09 -11.50
N HIS A 98 16.03 36.92 -12.13
CA HIS A 98 16.56 36.78 -13.48
C HIS A 98 15.75 37.59 -14.49
N SER A 99 14.40 37.55 -14.43
CA SER A 99 13.55 38.34 -15.34
C SER A 99 13.75 39.86 -15.22
N VAL A 100 14.10 40.34 -14.02
CA VAL A 100 14.45 41.75 -13.75
C VAL A 100 15.87 42.09 -14.23
N GLY A 101 16.69 41.07 -14.54
CA GLY A 101 18.06 41.22 -15.03
C GLY A 101 19.10 41.30 -13.92
N GLU A 102 18.80 40.85 -12.70
CA GLU A 102 19.80 40.79 -11.61
C GLU A 102 20.89 39.75 -11.86
N TYR A 103 20.55 38.68 -12.59
CA TYR A 103 21.46 37.61 -12.95
C TYR A 103 21.79 37.67 -14.44
N ASP A 104 23.08 37.54 -14.77
CA ASP A 104 23.49 37.17 -16.13
C ASP A 104 23.18 35.69 -16.42
N GLU A 105 23.27 35.27 -17.68
CA GLU A 105 22.89 33.91 -18.10
C GLU A 105 23.68 32.82 -17.35
N GLY A 106 24.99 33.04 -17.08
CA GLY A 106 25.81 32.06 -16.39
C GLY A 106 25.49 31.97 -14.90
N GLN A 107 25.25 33.12 -14.24
CA GLN A 107 24.78 33.17 -12.86
C GLN A 107 23.38 32.53 -12.73
N TRP A 108 22.50 32.81 -13.69
CA TRP A 108 21.16 32.25 -13.76
C TRP A 108 21.19 30.73 -13.87
N GLU A 109 21.92 30.17 -14.84
CA GLU A 109 22.04 28.72 -15.03
C GLU A 109 22.48 28.02 -13.73
N GLN A 110 23.48 28.57 -13.05
CA GLN A 110 23.98 27.99 -11.81
C GLN A 110 22.96 28.10 -10.66
N VAL A 111 22.42 29.29 -10.39
CA VAL A 111 21.46 29.50 -9.30
C VAL A 111 20.18 28.70 -9.52
N HIS A 112 19.65 28.70 -10.73
CA HIS A 112 18.46 27.93 -11.09
C HIS A 112 18.68 26.43 -10.92
N LYS A 113 19.84 25.91 -11.38
CA LYS A 113 20.21 24.50 -11.20
C LYS A 113 20.31 24.13 -9.73
N ASP A 114 20.92 24.97 -8.90
CA ASP A 114 21.10 24.69 -7.47
C ASP A 114 19.76 24.65 -6.73
N VAL A 115 18.84 25.60 -7.02
CA VAL A 115 17.50 25.61 -6.43
C VAL A 115 16.65 24.44 -6.90
N LEU A 116 16.73 24.07 -8.18
CA LEU A 116 16.05 22.88 -8.70
C LEU A 116 16.59 21.60 -8.04
N ALA A 117 17.90 21.48 -7.85
CA ALA A 117 18.49 20.33 -7.16
C ALA A 117 18.00 20.23 -5.70
N GLU A 118 17.92 21.36 -5.00
CA GLU A 118 17.34 21.43 -3.64
C GLU A 118 15.89 20.96 -3.63
N LEU A 119 15.05 21.47 -4.53
CA LEU A 119 13.63 21.11 -4.63
C LEU A 119 13.44 19.62 -4.95
N ILE A 120 14.22 19.07 -5.88
CA ILE A 120 14.18 17.65 -6.24
C ILE A 120 14.57 16.79 -5.03
N SER A 121 15.66 17.13 -4.34
CA SER A 121 16.11 16.40 -3.16
C SER A 121 15.03 16.35 -2.07
N VAL A 122 14.37 17.48 -1.78
CA VAL A 122 13.30 17.53 -0.77
C VAL A 122 12.10 16.67 -1.18
N ARG A 123 11.75 16.65 -2.46
CA ARG A 123 10.65 15.81 -2.98
C ARG A 123 10.97 14.33 -2.93
N GLU A 124 12.21 13.93 -3.22
CA GLU A 124 12.66 12.55 -3.08
C GLU A 124 12.60 12.09 -1.62
N ASP A 125 13.04 12.95 -0.69
CA ASP A 125 12.92 12.69 0.76
C ASP A 125 11.46 12.56 1.19
N LEU A 126 10.56 13.42 0.69
CA LEU A 126 9.13 13.32 0.95
C LEU A 126 8.56 11.98 0.48
N GLN A 127 8.85 11.58 -0.76
CA GLN A 127 8.39 10.30 -1.31
C GLN A 127 8.91 9.11 -0.50
N ALA A 128 10.17 9.17 -0.05
CA ALA A 128 10.76 8.13 0.79
C ALA A 128 10.04 8.02 2.15
N VAL A 129 9.78 9.15 2.81
CA VAL A 129 9.06 9.20 4.10
C VAL A 129 7.62 8.72 3.94
N GLU A 130 6.92 9.12 2.87
CA GLU A 130 5.56 8.66 2.59
C GLU A 130 5.50 7.14 2.35
N ALA A 131 6.45 6.60 1.59
CA ALA A 131 6.55 5.17 1.38
C ALA A 131 6.83 4.40 2.69
N ASP A 132 7.61 4.97 3.60
CA ASP A 132 7.86 4.38 4.92
C ASP A 132 6.62 4.43 5.83
N ILE A 133 5.88 5.54 5.83
CA ILE A 133 4.59 5.66 6.53
C ILE A 133 3.64 4.56 6.05
N HIS A 134 3.53 4.37 4.73
CA HIS A 134 2.64 3.35 4.16
C HIS A 134 3.04 1.93 4.61
N LYS A 135 4.34 1.58 4.58
CA LYS A 135 4.81 0.28 5.08
C LYS A 135 4.50 0.08 6.56
N LEU A 136 4.67 1.11 7.40
CA LEU A 136 4.35 1.02 8.82
C LEU A 136 2.84 0.88 9.05
N GLN A 137 2.00 1.53 8.24
CA GLN A 137 0.55 1.38 8.27
C GLN A 137 0.12 -0.04 7.87
N GLU A 138 0.78 -0.65 6.88
CA GLU A 138 0.56 -2.06 6.54
C GLU A 138 0.90 -2.98 7.73
N LEU A 139 2.00 -2.73 8.44
CA LEU A 139 2.37 -3.50 9.64
C LEU A 139 1.35 -3.35 10.77
N ASP A 140 0.90 -2.13 11.04
CA ASP A 140 -0.13 -1.86 12.06
C ASP A 140 -1.46 -2.53 11.68
N ALA A 141 -1.85 -2.49 10.40
CA ALA A 141 -3.05 -3.16 9.91
C ALA A 141 -2.99 -4.69 10.04
N LEU A 142 -1.82 -5.31 9.84
CA LEU A 142 -1.63 -6.76 10.03
C LEU A 142 -1.93 -7.17 11.49
N VAL A 143 -1.51 -6.37 12.46
CA VAL A 143 -1.79 -6.61 13.89
C VAL A 143 -3.24 -6.25 14.23
N GLY A 144 -3.70 -5.13 13.71
CA GLY A 144 -5.00 -4.51 13.96
C GLY A 144 -6.18 -5.22 13.33
N ASN A 145 -5.99 -6.41 12.72
CA ASN A 145 -7.05 -7.25 12.14
C ASN A 145 -7.98 -7.81 13.24
N LYS A 146 -8.69 -6.90 13.89
CA LYS A 146 -9.99 -7.09 14.49
C LYS A 146 -10.91 -7.41 13.31
N PRO A 147 -11.66 -8.54 13.32
CA PRO A 147 -12.62 -8.78 12.26
C PRO A 147 -13.50 -7.54 12.18
N LEU A 148 -13.52 -6.87 11.03
CA LEU A 148 -14.58 -5.94 10.74
C LEU A 148 -15.84 -6.78 10.86
N VAL A 149 -16.53 -6.66 12.01
CA VAL A 149 -17.95 -6.94 12.08
C VAL A 149 -18.50 -6.15 10.91
N ARG A 150 -18.89 -6.85 9.84
CA ARG A 150 -19.61 -6.25 8.73
C ARG A 150 -20.72 -5.48 9.41
N SER A 151 -20.60 -4.15 9.40
CA SER A 151 -21.69 -3.27 9.79
C SER A 151 -22.83 -3.67 8.88
N THR A 152 -23.74 -4.50 9.40
CA THR A 152 -25.03 -4.73 8.78
C THR A 152 -25.59 -3.34 8.54
N PRO A 153 -25.95 -3.00 7.29
CA PRO A 153 -26.58 -1.72 7.02
C PRO A 153 -27.81 -1.61 7.93
N PRO A 154 -28.07 -0.42 8.52
CA PRO A 154 -29.22 -0.24 9.39
C PRO A 154 -30.49 -0.66 8.64
N PRO A 155 -31.46 -1.32 9.31
CA PRO A 155 -32.68 -1.74 8.66
C PRO A 155 -33.38 -0.51 8.06
N LYS A 156 -33.77 -0.61 6.79
CA LYS A 156 -34.59 0.40 6.11
C LYS A 156 -35.79 0.74 7.02
N PRO A 157 -36.08 2.03 7.28
CA PRO A 157 -37.27 2.40 8.02
C PRO A 157 -38.51 1.94 7.25
N GLN A 158 -39.38 1.17 7.91
CA GLN A 158 -40.72 0.89 7.41
C GLN A 158 -41.54 2.20 7.37
N PRO A 159 -42.40 2.38 6.36
CA PRO A 159 -43.21 3.59 6.23
C PRO A 159 -44.34 3.56 7.26
N HIS A 160 -44.16 4.29 8.37
CA HIS A 160 -45.26 4.62 9.27
C HIS A 160 -46.03 5.84 8.76
N ALA A 161 -47.33 5.75 8.95
CA ALA A 161 -48.35 6.66 8.47
C ALA A 161 -48.12 8.13 8.86
N ARG A 162 -48.47 8.98 7.91
CA ARG A 162 -48.52 10.45 7.97
C ARG A 162 -49.45 10.95 9.08
N PRO A 163 -49.01 11.96 9.85
CA PRO A 163 -49.87 13.05 10.30
C PRO A 163 -49.49 14.37 9.62
N THR A 164 -50.49 15.22 9.47
CA THR A 164 -50.54 16.54 8.80
C THR A 164 -49.65 17.63 9.43
N PRO A 165 -49.35 18.72 8.69
CA PRO A 165 -48.21 19.59 8.94
C PRO A 165 -48.53 20.75 9.89
N GLN A 166 -47.55 21.13 10.73
CA GLN A 166 -47.49 22.45 11.37
C GLN A 166 -46.40 23.29 10.69
N LYS A 167 -46.80 24.47 10.22
CA LYS A 167 -45.94 25.54 9.70
C LYS A 167 -45.26 26.25 10.87
N VAL A 168 -43.92 26.32 10.85
CA VAL A 168 -43.14 27.43 11.39
C VAL A 168 -41.99 27.68 10.40
N GLY A 169 -41.75 28.96 10.09
CA GLY A 169 -41.18 29.47 8.84
C GLY A 169 -39.76 29.00 8.49
N HIS A 170 -39.61 28.66 7.22
CA HIS A 170 -38.33 28.70 6.53
C HIS A 170 -38.31 30.01 5.75
N GLU A 171 -37.34 30.85 6.07
CA GLU A 171 -37.06 32.09 5.36
C GLU A 171 -36.63 31.74 3.92
N ASP A 172 -37.10 32.57 3.00
CA ASP A 172 -37.12 32.34 1.56
C ASP A 172 -35.81 32.82 0.92
N GLU A 173 -34.76 32.00 0.96
CA GLU A 173 -33.49 32.26 0.27
C GLU A 173 -33.56 32.02 -1.25
N LEU A 174 -34.73 31.69 -1.81
CA LEU A 174 -34.95 31.51 -3.24
C LEU A 174 -35.63 32.72 -3.91
N ALA A 175 -36.18 33.65 -3.14
CA ALA A 175 -36.61 34.97 -3.63
C ALA A 175 -35.44 35.86 -4.06
N PHE A 176 -34.26 35.71 -3.46
CA PHE A 176 -33.04 36.45 -3.84
C PHE A 176 -32.53 36.02 -5.22
N ILE A 177 -32.48 34.72 -5.50
CA ILE A 177 -31.96 34.20 -6.78
C ILE A 177 -32.92 34.56 -7.94
N LYS A 178 -34.22 34.67 -7.65
CA LYS A 178 -35.22 35.08 -8.63
C LYS A 178 -35.21 36.58 -8.94
N SER A 179 -34.71 37.43 -8.05
CA SER A 179 -34.64 38.89 -8.30
C SER A 179 -33.37 39.35 -9.04
N VAL A 180 -32.45 38.45 -9.40
CA VAL A 180 -31.17 38.79 -10.05
C VAL A 180 -31.12 38.30 -11.51
N THR A 181 -32.18 37.65 -12.03
CA THR A 181 -32.19 37.09 -13.40
C THR A 181 -33.45 37.38 -14.22
N GLU A 182 -34.35 38.25 -13.78
CA GLU A 182 -35.56 38.62 -14.55
C GLU A 182 -35.64 40.14 -14.78
N ASP A 183 -34.84 40.64 -15.73
CA ASP A 183 -35.11 41.85 -16.53
C ASP A 183 -34.31 41.72 -17.84
N ASP A 184 -34.91 41.09 -18.85
CA ASP A 184 -34.83 41.46 -20.28
C ASP A 184 -35.68 40.48 -21.10
N ASP A 185 -36.94 40.86 -21.32
CA ASP A 185 -37.87 40.20 -22.25
C ASP A 185 -37.84 40.93 -23.59
N ALA A 186 -37.05 40.44 -24.55
CA ALA A 186 -37.21 40.76 -25.98
C ALA A 186 -36.56 39.68 -26.88
N ALA A 187 -37.39 38.76 -27.37
CA ALA A 187 -37.11 37.76 -28.42
C ALA A 187 -36.76 38.44 -29.79
N PRO A 188 -36.31 37.75 -30.88
CA PRO A 188 -36.80 36.43 -31.32
C PRO A 188 -35.83 35.44 -32.03
N SER A 189 -36.18 34.15 -31.85
CA SER A 189 -36.24 33.02 -32.82
C SER A 189 -35.11 32.76 -33.83
N ALA A 190 -34.52 31.56 -33.76
CA ALA A 190 -34.30 30.72 -34.95
C ALA A 190 -34.13 29.21 -34.63
N ARG A 191 -35.12 28.43 -35.11
CA ARG A 191 -34.98 27.14 -35.83
C ARG A 191 -34.47 25.87 -35.12
N ARG A 192 -35.36 24.84 -35.19
CA ARG A 192 -35.16 23.43 -35.63
C ARG A 192 -34.14 22.58 -34.87
N ALA A 193 -34.26 21.27 -34.70
CA ALA A 193 -35.28 20.25 -34.95
C ALA A 193 -34.67 18.95 -34.35
N SER A 194 -35.53 17.99 -34.00
CA SER A 194 -35.34 16.53 -33.99
C SER A 194 -33.93 15.98 -33.67
N GLY A 195 -33.74 15.20 -32.61
CA GLY A 195 -34.35 13.88 -32.50
C GLY A 195 -33.54 12.85 -33.28
N ALA A 196 -32.57 12.19 -32.61
CA ALA A 196 -31.98 10.94 -33.07
C ALA A 196 -31.43 10.17 -31.87
N GLN A 197 -31.99 8.99 -31.64
CA GLN A 197 -31.48 8.00 -30.72
C GLN A 197 -30.28 7.29 -31.35
N PHE A 198 -29.25 7.00 -30.56
CA PHE A 198 -28.12 6.19 -31.00
C PHE A 198 -27.96 5.02 -30.02
N GLN A 199 -28.23 3.81 -30.49
CA GLN A 199 -27.79 2.56 -29.84
C GLN A 199 -26.80 1.85 -30.76
N PRO A 200 -25.61 1.46 -30.27
CA PRO A 200 -24.70 0.64 -31.05
C PRO A 200 -25.13 -0.83 -31.07
N VAL A 201 -25.21 -1.40 -32.27
CA VAL A 201 -25.41 -2.83 -32.54
C VAL A 201 -24.06 -3.55 -32.38
N VAL A 202 -24.05 -4.64 -31.60
CA VAL A 202 -22.94 -5.60 -31.51
C VAL A 202 -23.18 -6.77 -32.48
N PRO A 203 -22.29 -7.03 -33.44
CA PRO A 203 -22.29 -8.29 -34.19
C PRO A 203 -21.47 -9.36 -33.47
N ALA A 204 -22.08 -10.53 -33.27
CA ALA A 204 -21.43 -11.75 -32.84
C ALA A 204 -20.81 -12.47 -34.04
N ASP A 205 -19.62 -13.06 -33.87
CA ASP A 205 -19.25 -14.32 -34.52
C ASP A 205 -18.05 -14.97 -33.81
N MET A 206 -18.18 -16.25 -33.47
CA MET A 206 -17.11 -17.14 -33.01
C MET A 206 -16.50 -17.88 -34.22
N PRO A 207 -15.29 -18.44 -34.07
CA PRO A 207 -15.25 -19.90 -34.16
C PRO A 207 -14.36 -20.60 -33.13
N ARG A 208 -14.66 -21.89 -33.03
CA ARG A 208 -14.34 -22.90 -32.03
C ARG A 208 -13.00 -23.61 -32.31
N ALA A 209 -12.27 -23.97 -31.25
CA ALA A 209 -11.33 -25.10 -31.25
C ALA A 209 -11.20 -25.72 -29.85
N GLN A 210 -11.37 -27.05 -29.74
CA GLN A 210 -11.10 -27.88 -28.56
C GLN A 210 -9.76 -28.59 -28.71
N PRO A 211 -9.09 -28.98 -27.60
CA PRO A 211 -8.70 -30.39 -27.41
C PRO A 211 -8.97 -30.92 -25.97
N PRO A 212 -8.74 -32.23 -25.71
CA PRO A 212 -9.55 -33.02 -24.77
C PRO A 212 -8.96 -33.29 -23.36
N SER A 213 -9.89 -33.57 -22.45
CA SER A 213 -9.97 -34.47 -21.28
C SER A 213 -8.71 -34.95 -20.50
N ALA A 214 -8.80 -34.81 -19.17
CA ALA A 214 -7.88 -35.20 -18.09
C ALA A 214 -7.79 -36.75 -17.82
N PRO A 215 -6.94 -37.23 -16.87
CA PRO A 215 -7.37 -37.26 -15.44
C PRO A 215 -6.27 -37.11 -14.35
N ARG A 216 -6.74 -36.52 -13.22
CA ARG A 216 -6.48 -36.64 -11.76
C ARG A 216 -5.35 -37.52 -11.14
N ALA A 217 -4.91 -37.03 -9.95
CA ALA A 217 -4.32 -37.68 -8.74
C ALA A 217 -2.76 -37.72 -8.68
N ALA A 218 -2.02 -37.57 -7.57
CA ALA A 218 -2.27 -37.44 -6.12
C ALA A 218 -1.00 -36.83 -5.42
N ASN A 219 -1.15 -36.23 -4.23
CA ASN A 219 -0.07 -35.99 -3.27
C ASN A 219 0.30 -37.30 -2.54
N PRO A 220 1.55 -37.44 -2.05
CA PRO A 220 1.75 -37.45 -0.59
C PRO A 220 3.02 -36.69 -0.11
N SER A 221 3.09 -36.45 1.20
CA SER A 221 4.16 -35.83 2.03
C SER A 221 4.61 -36.85 3.12
N PRO A 222 5.62 -36.69 4.02
CA PRO A 222 6.86 -35.86 4.11
C PRO A 222 8.16 -36.61 4.60
N ALA A 223 9.30 -35.89 4.61
CA ALA A 223 10.51 -35.84 5.51
C ALA A 223 11.30 -37.11 5.99
N PRO A 224 12.63 -36.98 6.30
CA PRO A 224 13.09 -36.48 7.62
C PRO A 224 14.32 -35.53 7.59
N VAL A 225 14.71 -35.03 8.77
CA VAL A 225 15.55 -33.86 9.07
C VAL A 225 16.90 -34.26 9.75
N LEU A 226 17.91 -33.38 9.65
CA LEU A 226 19.06 -33.05 10.56
C LEU A 226 20.43 -33.75 10.39
N PRO A 227 21.58 -33.17 10.88
CA PRO A 227 21.90 -31.77 11.25
C PRO A 227 23.27 -31.21 10.78
N GLU A 228 23.43 -29.89 10.96
CA GLU A 228 24.62 -29.05 11.30
C GLU A 228 25.99 -29.20 10.59
N ALA A 229 26.47 -28.08 10.01
CA ALA A 229 27.76 -27.48 10.37
C ALA A 229 27.86 -26.04 9.85
N SER A 230 28.13 -25.13 10.77
CA SER A 230 28.57 -23.76 10.59
C SER A 230 29.90 -23.68 9.85
N ASP A 231 29.99 -22.84 8.83
CA ASP A 231 31.17 -22.01 8.57
C ASP A 231 30.78 -20.75 7.77
N SER A 232 30.88 -19.61 8.46
CA SER A 232 30.87 -18.29 7.87
C SER A 232 32.24 -18.02 7.24
N ALA A 233 32.36 -18.18 5.91
CA ALA A 233 33.29 -17.46 5.05
C ALA A 233 33.21 -18.02 3.62
N GLY A 234 32.75 -17.23 2.64
CA GLY A 234 33.11 -17.50 1.24
C GLY A 234 32.02 -17.39 0.16
N ASP A 235 31.02 -16.51 0.25
CA ASP A 235 30.05 -16.33 -0.85
C ASP A 235 30.44 -15.26 -1.92
N GLU A 236 31.65 -14.72 -1.86
CA GLU A 236 32.15 -13.79 -2.89
C GLU A 236 32.83 -14.46 -4.10
N GLN A 237 33.10 -15.77 -4.04
CA GLN A 237 33.78 -16.54 -5.09
C GLN A 237 32.92 -17.69 -5.62
N ALA A 238 31.70 -17.39 -6.10
CA ALA A 238 31.12 -18.30 -7.09
C ALA A 238 32.07 -18.33 -8.30
N ASP A 239 32.46 -19.53 -8.74
CA ASP A 239 33.49 -19.78 -9.75
C ASP A 239 33.30 -18.90 -10.99
N LYS A 240 34.11 -17.84 -11.09
CA LYS A 240 34.11 -16.93 -12.24
C LYS A 240 34.82 -17.64 -13.39
N THR A 241 34.06 -18.30 -14.26
CA THR A 241 34.59 -19.08 -15.39
C THR A 241 34.45 -18.37 -16.75
N LEU A 242 33.73 -17.25 -16.82
CA LEU A 242 33.46 -16.53 -18.08
C LEU A 242 34.44 -15.37 -18.28
N LYS A 243 35.35 -15.48 -19.27
CA LYS A 243 36.37 -14.44 -19.54
C LYS A 243 35.84 -13.35 -20.49
N CYS A 244 35.96 -12.08 -20.09
CA CYS A 244 35.68 -10.94 -20.96
C CYS A 244 36.67 -10.87 -22.13
N LYS A 245 36.17 -10.67 -23.36
CA LYS A 245 37.01 -10.53 -24.56
C LYS A 245 37.77 -9.20 -24.63
N GLU A 246 37.21 -8.14 -24.05
CA GLU A 246 37.79 -6.80 -24.09
C GLU A 246 38.90 -6.60 -23.06
N CYS A 247 38.64 -6.92 -21.78
CA CYS A 247 39.59 -6.64 -20.69
C CYS A 247 40.18 -7.91 -20.04
N GLY A 248 39.72 -9.11 -20.43
CA GLY A 248 40.24 -10.37 -19.91
C GLY A 248 39.81 -10.75 -18.49
N THR A 249 38.96 -9.95 -17.83
CA THR A 249 38.45 -10.24 -16.48
C THR A 249 37.54 -11.47 -16.47
N MET A 250 37.69 -12.32 -15.44
CA MET A 250 36.80 -13.45 -15.19
C MET A 250 35.53 -12.96 -14.49
N ASN A 251 34.37 -13.31 -15.04
CA ASN A 251 33.04 -12.97 -14.55
C ASN A 251 32.25 -14.25 -14.26
N ARG A 252 31.12 -14.11 -13.55
CA ARG A 252 30.23 -15.25 -13.29
C ARG A 252 29.50 -15.63 -14.59
N PRO A 253 29.21 -16.93 -14.84
CA PRO A 253 28.47 -17.36 -16.03
C PRO A 253 27.07 -16.76 -16.18
N THR A 254 26.47 -16.30 -15.08
CA THR A 254 25.16 -15.64 -15.07
C THR A 254 25.20 -14.15 -15.43
N GLU A 255 26.38 -13.54 -15.55
CA GLU A 255 26.55 -12.12 -15.82
C GLU A 255 26.50 -11.86 -17.33
N TRP A 256 25.71 -10.86 -17.74
CA TRP A 256 25.58 -10.45 -19.14
C TRP A 256 26.59 -9.36 -19.53
N TYR A 257 27.17 -8.68 -18.54
CA TYR A 257 28.13 -7.60 -18.72
C TYR A 257 29.35 -7.83 -17.83
N CYS A 258 30.52 -7.42 -18.31
CA CYS A 258 31.76 -7.50 -17.56
C CYS A 258 31.72 -6.53 -16.37
N GLN A 259 31.94 -7.05 -15.15
CA GLN A 259 31.97 -6.24 -13.93
C GLN A 259 33.07 -5.17 -13.93
N GLN A 260 34.14 -5.35 -14.70
CA GLN A 260 35.28 -4.43 -14.72
C GLN A 260 35.16 -3.32 -15.78
N CYS A 261 34.65 -3.65 -16.98
CA CYS A 261 34.66 -2.73 -18.12
C CYS A 261 33.29 -2.49 -18.76
N GLY A 262 32.23 -3.18 -18.31
CA GLY A 262 30.88 -3.04 -18.84
C GLY A 262 30.63 -3.66 -20.21
N ALA A 263 31.64 -4.28 -20.84
CA ALA A 263 31.47 -4.94 -22.13
C ALA A 263 30.52 -6.15 -22.04
N GLU A 264 29.70 -6.37 -23.06
CA GLU A 264 28.81 -7.53 -23.14
C GLU A 264 29.59 -8.84 -23.15
N LEU A 265 29.20 -9.74 -22.25
CA LEU A 265 29.72 -11.10 -22.19
C LEU A 265 28.82 -11.96 -23.08
N ALA A 266 29.35 -12.48 -24.18
CA ALA A 266 28.62 -13.38 -25.06
C ALA A 266 28.32 -14.69 -24.33
N ALA A 267 27.17 -14.76 -23.65
CA ALA A 267 26.63 -15.98 -23.09
C ALA A 267 25.89 -16.75 -24.20
N PHE A 268 26.36 -17.95 -24.54
CA PHE A 268 25.62 -18.95 -25.31
C PHE A 268 25.45 -20.20 -24.45
#